data_AF-A0ABD2QKU0-F1
#
_entry.id   AF-A0ABD2QKU0-F1
#
_cell.length_a   1.000
_cell.length_b   1.000
_cell.length_c   1.000
_cell.angle_alpha   90.00
_cell.angle_beta   90.00
_cell.angle_gamma   90.00
#
_symmetry.space_group_name_H-M   'P 1'
#
loop_
_entity.id
_entity.type
_entity.pdbx_description
1 polymer ?
#
loop_
_entity_poly.entity_id
_entity_poly.type
_entity_poly.pdbx_seq_one_letter_code
_entity_poly.pdbx_strand_id
1 'polypeptide(L)'
;MYECSNMATQCDECLQQRVEYSCGFCHQESSSKRSCMLEKHCRRPKSRWIYTGQPCPNPQIVSVSPMNATFTSATNLTIKGLNLGRMKGDITVAFVSEDGYQRFPCYIASYTNSRQLECSFSDLERSLDRSLEPPLRGNILVNVSQSQEYQATLPNFLFMEPQLDYLFPKMGPYQGGTLVTLRGSKLMIGNRREVSFGSFPCRVIK
;
A
#
# COMPACT_ATOMS: atom_id res chain seq x y z
N MET A 1 13.32 30.11 -21.63
CA MET A 1 13.15 28.95 -22.53
C MET A 1 13.01 27.71 -21.63
N TYR A 2 12.07 26.81 -21.92
CA TYR A 2 11.80 25.64 -21.09
C TYR A 2 12.05 24.34 -21.89
N GLU A 3 12.44 23.26 -21.20
CA GLU A 3 12.72 21.97 -21.83
C GLU A 3 12.05 20.86 -21.02
N CYS A 4 11.08 20.15 -21.62
CA CYS A 4 10.31 19.10 -20.94
C CYS A 4 11.18 18.00 -20.33
N SER A 5 12.31 17.67 -20.98
CA SER A 5 13.25 16.64 -20.56
C SER A 5 13.85 16.90 -19.17
N ASN A 6 13.99 18.16 -18.78
CA ASN A 6 14.56 18.57 -17.50
C ASN A 6 13.49 18.78 -16.41
N MET A 7 12.20 18.64 -16.73
CA MET A 7 11.10 18.91 -15.81
C MET A 7 10.72 17.70 -14.96
N ALA A 8 10.88 16.48 -15.49
CA ALA A 8 10.41 15.28 -14.84
C ALA A 8 11.12 14.03 -15.38
N THR A 9 11.38 13.09 -14.47
CA THR A 9 11.90 11.76 -14.85
C THR A 9 10.81 10.70 -14.83
N GLN A 10 9.79 10.91 -13.99
CA GLN A 10 8.66 10.01 -13.86
C GLN A 10 7.43 10.54 -14.63
N CYS A 11 6.55 9.62 -15.00
CA CYS A 11 5.34 9.96 -15.75
C CYS A 11 4.42 10.84 -14.89
N ASP A 12 4.21 10.47 -13.63
CA ASP A 12 3.38 11.22 -12.70
C ASP A 12 3.82 12.70 -12.56
N GLU A 13 5.11 12.94 -12.39
CA GLU A 13 5.72 14.28 -12.34
C GLU A 13 5.53 15.06 -13.65
N CYS A 14 5.69 14.38 -14.79
CA CYS A 14 5.55 15.00 -16.10
C CYS A 14 4.11 15.45 -16.37
N LEU A 15 3.13 14.64 -15.97
CA LEU A 15 1.71 14.92 -16.20
C LEU A 15 1.11 15.89 -15.18
N GLN A 16 1.80 16.14 -14.06
CA GLN A 16 1.44 17.18 -13.08
C GLN A 16 1.94 18.57 -13.47
N GLN A 17 2.76 18.69 -14.52
CA GLN A 17 3.19 19.99 -15.03
C GLN A 17 2.01 20.80 -15.57
N ARG A 18 2.21 22.12 -15.63
CA ARG A 18 1.16 23.02 -16.12
C ARG A 18 0.90 22.79 -17.61
N VAL A 19 -0.36 22.93 -18.02
CA VAL A 19 -0.84 22.61 -19.37
C VAL A 19 -0.19 23.50 -20.44
N GLU A 20 0.24 24.71 -20.09
CA GLU A 20 0.84 25.67 -21.04
C GLU A 20 2.19 25.20 -21.59
N TYR A 21 2.87 24.29 -20.90
CA TYR A 21 4.13 23.73 -21.40
C TYR A 21 3.90 22.67 -22.49
N SER A 22 2.70 22.08 -22.57
CA SER A 22 2.32 21.01 -23.51
C SER A 22 3.27 19.80 -23.50
N CYS A 23 3.90 19.54 -22.35
CA CYS A 23 4.73 18.36 -22.13
C CYS A 23 3.85 17.12 -21.88
N GLY A 24 4.33 15.97 -22.33
CA GLY A 24 3.73 14.67 -22.00
C GLY A 24 4.81 13.60 -21.88
N PHE A 25 4.43 12.43 -21.38
CA PHE A 25 5.37 11.35 -21.13
C PHE A 25 5.43 10.41 -22.33
N CYS A 26 6.60 10.31 -22.98
CA CYS A 26 6.79 9.36 -24.07
C CYS A 26 7.20 8.01 -23.48
N HIS A 27 6.30 7.04 -23.55
CA HIS A 27 6.52 5.66 -23.13
C HIS A 27 6.83 4.80 -24.35
N GLN A 28 7.86 3.97 -24.26
CA GLN A 28 8.20 2.99 -25.30
C GLN A 28 8.27 1.61 -24.66
N GLU A 29 7.38 0.71 -25.07
CA GLU A 29 7.23 -0.63 -24.48
C GLU A 29 8.54 -1.43 -24.45
N SER A 30 9.35 -1.30 -25.50
CA SER A 30 10.58 -2.08 -25.69
C SER A 30 11.87 -1.38 -25.26
N SER A 31 11.78 -0.21 -24.61
CA SER A 31 12.95 0.61 -24.27
C SER A 31 12.90 1.16 -22.85
N SER A 32 14.06 1.18 -22.20
CA SER A 32 14.25 1.88 -20.92
C SER A 32 14.24 3.40 -21.07
N LYS A 33 14.33 3.94 -22.29
CA LYS A 33 14.21 5.39 -22.55
C LYS A 33 12.75 5.81 -22.43
N ARG A 34 12.43 6.35 -21.26
CA ARG A 34 11.17 7.02 -20.93
C ARG A 34 11.51 8.46 -20.59
N SER A 35 10.81 9.43 -21.16
CA SER A 35 11.17 10.82 -20.96
C SER A 35 9.97 11.74 -21.19
N CYS A 36 9.92 12.80 -20.39
CA CYS A 36 8.99 13.89 -20.54
C CYS A 36 9.39 14.74 -21.76
N MET A 37 8.53 14.82 -22.77
CA MET A 37 8.80 15.53 -24.03
C MET A 37 7.53 15.99 -24.73
N LEU A 38 7.69 16.89 -25.70
CA LEU A 38 6.60 17.28 -26.59
C LEU A 38 6.17 16.11 -27.50
N GLU A 39 4.89 16.04 -27.86
CA GLU A 39 4.32 15.00 -28.72
C GLU A 39 5.10 14.82 -30.03
N LYS A 40 5.45 15.93 -30.68
CA LYS A 40 6.22 15.93 -31.94
C LYS A 40 7.59 15.24 -31.84
N HIS A 41 8.16 15.08 -30.64
CA HIS A 41 9.43 14.39 -30.41
C HIS A 41 9.24 12.90 -30.06
N CYS A 42 8.02 12.46 -29.75
CA CYS A 42 7.67 11.07 -29.45
C CYS A 42 7.30 10.30 -30.73
N ARG A 43 8.28 10.10 -31.63
CA ARG A 43 8.07 9.51 -32.97
C ARG A 43 8.69 8.13 -33.17
N ARG A 44 9.11 7.45 -32.10
CA ARG A 44 9.76 6.14 -32.25
C ARG A 44 8.72 5.05 -32.57
N PRO A 45 9.07 3.99 -33.31
CA PRO A 45 8.18 2.86 -33.50
C PRO A 45 7.74 2.29 -32.15
N LYS A 46 6.45 2.02 -32.00
CA LYS A 46 5.82 1.53 -30.76
C LYS A 46 6.01 2.48 -29.56
N SER A 47 6.17 3.78 -29.77
CA SER A 47 6.07 4.77 -28.69
C SER A 47 4.64 5.29 -28.56
N ARG A 48 4.19 5.43 -27.31
CA ARG A 48 2.92 6.05 -26.93
C ARG A 48 3.23 7.35 -26.19
N TRP A 49 2.72 8.47 -26.71
CA TRP A 49 2.77 9.73 -26.00
C TRP A 49 1.57 9.83 -25.04
N ILE A 50 1.86 10.08 -23.77
CA ILE A 50 0.88 10.08 -22.68
C ILE A 50 0.71 11.51 -22.22
N TYR A 51 -0.54 11.96 -22.08
CA TYR A 51 -0.87 13.34 -21.71
C TYR A 51 -1.76 13.40 -20.46
N THR A 52 -1.97 14.63 -19.98
CA THR A 52 -2.74 14.90 -18.76
C THR A 52 -4.13 14.24 -18.83
N GLY A 53 -4.45 13.43 -17.83
CA GLY A 53 -5.72 12.70 -17.75
C GLY A 53 -5.62 11.22 -18.08
N GLN A 54 -4.52 10.77 -18.69
CA GLN A 54 -4.26 9.34 -18.90
C GLN A 54 -3.48 8.73 -17.71
N PRO A 55 -3.69 7.44 -17.40
CA PRO A 55 -2.92 6.77 -16.37
C PRO A 55 -1.47 6.57 -16.80
N CYS A 56 -0.55 6.67 -15.84
CA CYS A 56 0.85 6.38 -16.04
C CYS A 56 1.10 4.87 -16.01
N PRO A 57 1.80 4.30 -17.01
CA PRO A 57 2.08 2.88 -17.07
C PRO A 57 3.20 2.50 -16.11
N ASN A 58 3.31 1.20 -15.84
CA ASN A 58 4.33 0.63 -14.96
C ASN A 58 4.36 1.32 -13.58
N PRO A 59 3.24 1.29 -12.82
CA PRO A 59 3.27 1.65 -11.41
C PRO A 59 4.25 0.75 -10.66
N GLN A 60 4.85 1.26 -9.60
CA GLN A 60 5.81 0.51 -8.79
C GLN A 60 5.55 0.73 -7.32
N ILE A 61 5.50 -0.37 -6.57
CA ILE A 61 5.48 -0.32 -5.10
C ILE A 61 6.94 -0.38 -4.64
N VAL A 62 7.39 0.71 -4.03
CA VAL A 62 8.74 0.82 -3.45
C VAL A 62 8.77 0.19 -2.06
N SER A 63 7.72 0.40 -1.26
CA SER A 63 7.65 -0.18 0.09
C SER A 63 6.22 -0.26 0.60
N VAL A 64 5.94 -1.26 1.43
CA VAL A 64 4.74 -1.37 2.26
C VAL A 64 5.18 -1.42 3.72
N SER A 65 4.49 -0.69 4.61
CA SER A 65 4.77 -0.72 6.03
C SER A 65 3.48 -0.60 6.84
N PRO A 66 3.22 -1.49 7.81
CA PRO A 66 3.98 -2.72 8.12
C PRO A 66 3.85 -3.78 7.02
N MET A 67 4.78 -4.75 6.98
CA MET A 67 4.72 -5.92 6.07
C MET A 67 3.88 -7.07 6.64
N ASN A 68 3.19 -6.84 7.76
CA ASN A 68 2.34 -7.80 8.40
C ASN A 68 1.13 -7.16 9.08
N ALA A 69 0.07 -7.95 9.24
CA ALA A 69 -1.15 -7.55 9.93
C ALA A 69 -1.80 -8.77 10.61
N THR A 70 -2.75 -8.54 11.50
CA THR A 70 -3.68 -9.58 11.93
C THR A 70 -4.98 -9.45 11.13
N PHE A 71 -5.79 -10.50 11.11
CA PHE A 71 -7.11 -10.44 10.47
C PHE A 71 -8.10 -9.54 11.21
N THR A 72 -7.92 -9.38 12.53
CA THR A 72 -8.82 -8.65 13.43
C THR A 72 -8.42 -7.19 13.67
N SER A 73 -7.21 -6.80 13.28
CA SER A 73 -6.71 -5.46 13.54
C SER A 73 -7.03 -4.51 12.39
N ALA A 74 -7.45 -3.30 12.74
CA ALA A 74 -7.47 -2.15 11.83
C ALA A 74 -6.03 -1.64 11.59
N THR A 75 -5.16 -2.50 11.07
CA THR A 75 -3.79 -2.13 10.69
C THR A 75 -3.85 -1.18 9.49
N ASN A 76 -3.29 0.02 9.65
CA ASN A 76 -3.14 0.97 8.56
C ASN A 76 -1.82 0.70 7.85
N LEU A 77 -1.89 0.22 6.61
CA LEU A 77 -0.73 0.06 5.74
C LEU A 77 -0.39 1.39 5.09
N THR A 78 0.90 1.75 5.11
CA THR A 78 1.47 2.82 4.29
C THR A 78 2.17 2.19 3.09
N ILE A 79 1.70 2.50 1.88
CA ILE A 79 2.31 2.06 0.63
C ILE A 79 2.97 3.26 -0.03
N LYS A 80 4.26 3.16 -0.34
CA LYS A 80 5.03 4.15 -1.10
C LYS A 80 5.42 3.60 -2.44
N GLY A 81 5.45 4.45 -3.47
CA GLY A 81 5.68 4.00 -4.83
C GLY A 81 5.88 5.13 -5.84
N LEU A 82 5.82 4.74 -7.11
CA LEU A 82 5.90 5.61 -8.28
C LEU A 82 4.73 5.33 -9.20
N ASN A 83 4.20 6.37 -9.85
CA ASN A 83 3.10 6.27 -10.80
C ASN A 83 1.86 5.55 -10.22
N LEU A 84 1.59 5.68 -8.91
CA LEU A 84 0.49 5.00 -8.21
C LEU A 84 -0.91 5.54 -8.56
N GLY A 85 -1.10 6.10 -9.75
CA GLY A 85 -2.38 6.67 -10.21
C GLY A 85 -2.38 8.20 -10.13
N ARG A 86 -3.47 8.82 -10.58
CA ARG A 86 -3.63 10.29 -10.57
C ARG A 86 -4.43 10.74 -9.35
N MET A 87 -5.58 10.11 -9.14
CA MET A 87 -6.49 10.40 -8.05
C MET A 87 -6.88 9.12 -7.32
N LYS A 88 -7.28 9.26 -6.06
CA LYS A 88 -7.70 8.16 -5.18
C LYS A 88 -8.73 7.22 -5.83
N GLY A 89 -9.68 7.78 -6.59
CA GLY A 89 -10.78 7.02 -7.21
C GLY A 89 -10.35 6.04 -8.31
N ASP A 90 -9.15 6.22 -8.88
CA ASP A 90 -8.64 5.35 -9.95
C ASP A 90 -7.89 4.13 -9.38
N ILE A 91 -7.67 4.09 -8.06
CA ILE A 91 -6.75 3.17 -7.41
C ILE A 91 -7.53 2.14 -6.60
N THR A 92 -7.23 0.87 -6.82
CA THR A 92 -7.67 -0.22 -5.94
C THR A 92 -6.46 -0.93 -5.37
N VAL A 93 -6.55 -1.29 -4.09
CA VAL A 93 -5.51 -2.02 -3.38
C VAL A 93 -6.11 -3.29 -2.81
N ALA A 94 -5.40 -4.41 -2.95
CA ALA A 94 -5.83 -5.68 -2.41
C ALA A 94 -4.64 -6.52 -1.95
N PHE A 95 -4.87 -7.35 -0.94
CA PHE A 95 -4.03 -8.52 -0.70
C PHE A 95 -4.51 -9.66 -1.60
N VAL A 96 -3.57 -10.43 -2.14
CA VAL A 96 -3.83 -11.68 -2.88
C VAL A 96 -2.90 -12.75 -2.32
N SER A 97 -3.47 -13.81 -1.77
CA SER A 97 -2.73 -14.98 -1.27
C SER A 97 -1.86 -15.64 -2.33
N GLU A 98 -0.82 -16.37 -1.90
CA GLU A 98 0.09 -17.09 -2.82
C GLU A 98 -0.61 -18.14 -3.69
N ASP A 99 -1.66 -18.77 -3.16
CA ASP A 99 -2.50 -19.74 -3.89
C ASP A 99 -3.53 -19.06 -4.83
N GLY A 100 -3.69 -17.74 -4.71
CA GLY A 100 -4.61 -16.93 -5.52
C GLY A 100 -6.09 -17.06 -5.13
N TYR A 101 -6.45 -17.90 -4.17
CA TYR A 101 -7.85 -18.12 -3.78
C TYR A 101 -8.38 -17.01 -2.89
N GLN A 102 -7.55 -16.51 -1.97
CA GLN A 102 -7.94 -15.44 -1.07
C GLN A 102 -7.54 -14.08 -1.58
N ARG A 103 -8.52 -13.18 -1.63
CA ARG A 103 -8.36 -11.80 -2.05
C ARG A 103 -9.10 -10.87 -1.09
N PHE A 104 -8.35 -9.93 -0.51
CA PHE A 104 -8.90 -8.99 0.47
C PHE A 104 -8.72 -7.55 0.03
N PRO A 105 -9.81 -6.76 -0.12
CA PRO A 105 -9.69 -5.35 -0.44
C PRO A 105 -9.05 -4.58 0.72
N CYS A 106 -8.11 -3.69 0.39
CA CYS A 106 -7.53 -2.73 1.31
C CYS A 106 -8.11 -1.35 1.00
N TYR A 107 -8.97 -0.84 1.89
CA TYR A 107 -9.70 0.40 1.66
C TYR A 107 -8.79 1.61 1.87
N ILE A 108 -8.63 2.44 0.84
CA ILE A 108 -7.74 3.60 0.87
C ILE A 108 -8.34 4.67 1.78
N ALA A 109 -7.61 5.02 2.84
CA ALA A 109 -7.91 6.14 3.72
C ALA A 109 -7.41 7.45 3.11
N SER A 110 -6.11 7.53 2.83
CA SER A 110 -5.43 8.72 2.33
C SER A 110 -4.58 8.40 1.08
N TYR A 111 -4.32 9.42 0.26
CA TYR A 111 -3.51 9.31 -0.95
C TYR A 111 -2.79 10.63 -1.22
N THR A 112 -1.53 10.55 -1.60
CA THR A 112 -0.66 11.71 -1.83
C THR A 112 0.11 11.56 -3.13
N ASN A 113 -0.32 12.34 -4.13
CA ASN A 113 0.42 12.73 -5.32
C ASN A 113 1.16 11.61 -6.07
N SER A 114 0.54 10.45 -6.25
CA SER A 114 1.10 9.27 -6.95
C SER A 114 2.30 8.61 -6.26
N ARG A 115 2.60 9.02 -5.02
CA ARG A 115 3.78 8.56 -4.26
C ARG A 115 3.47 7.79 -3.01
N GLN A 116 2.34 8.06 -2.38
CA GLN A 116 1.96 7.39 -1.15
C GLN A 116 0.45 7.19 -1.08
N LEU A 117 0.03 6.05 -0.52
CA LEU A 117 -1.33 5.81 -0.08
C LEU A 117 -1.33 5.13 1.28
N GLU A 118 -2.40 5.34 2.04
CA GLU A 118 -2.66 4.61 3.27
C GLU A 118 -3.96 3.81 3.11
N CYS A 119 -3.95 2.54 3.50
CA CYS A 119 -5.13 1.69 3.40
C CYS A 119 -5.26 0.73 4.59
N SER A 120 -6.45 0.19 4.83
CA SER A 120 -6.72 -0.77 5.89
C SER A 120 -7.66 -1.89 5.45
N PHE A 121 -7.52 -3.07 6.06
CA PHE A 121 -8.38 -4.24 5.86
C PHE A 121 -9.62 -4.22 6.77
N SER A 122 -10.34 -3.11 6.81
CA SER A 122 -11.38 -2.83 7.83
C SER A 122 -12.58 -3.79 7.85
N ASP A 123 -12.86 -4.51 6.76
CA ASP A 123 -14.00 -5.43 6.65
C ASP A 123 -13.60 -6.91 6.62
N LEU A 124 -12.36 -7.23 6.98
CA LEU A 124 -11.83 -8.59 6.85
C LEU A 124 -12.65 -9.61 7.65
N GLU A 125 -12.93 -9.33 8.92
CA GLU A 125 -13.68 -10.22 9.82
C GLU A 125 -15.05 -10.66 9.28
N ARG A 126 -15.73 -9.79 8.51
CA ARG A 126 -17.03 -10.11 7.90
C ARG A 126 -16.90 -10.97 6.65
N SER A 127 -15.78 -10.84 5.95
CA SER A 127 -15.50 -11.50 4.67
C SER A 127 -14.72 -12.80 4.80
N LEU A 128 -14.12 -13.06 5.97
CA LEU A 128 -13.29 -14.23 6.20
C LEU A 128 -14.14 -15.50 6.25
N ASP A 129 -13.72 -16.49 5.47
CA ASP A 129 -14.14 -17.87 5.70
C ASP A 129 -13.61 -18.30 7.09
N ARG A 130 -14.49 -18.90 7.90
CA ARG A 130 -14.14 -19.38 9.23
C ARG A 130 -13.06 -20.46 9.22
N SER A 131 -12.80 -21.07 8.06
CA SER A 131 -11.72 -22.03 7.87
C SER A 131 -10.34 -21.39 7.67
N LEU A 132 -10.27 -20.08 7.41
CA LEU A 132 -9.02 -19.41 7.07
C LEU A 132 -8.29 -18.95 8.33
N GLU A 133 -7.17 -19.62 8.63
CA GLU A 133 -6.34 -19.33 9.79
C GLU A 133 -4.96 -18.75 9.38
N PRO A 134 -4.41 -17.78 10.13
CA PRO A 134 -3.02 -17.37 9.95
C PRO A 134 -2.04 -18.51 10.29
N PRO A 135 -0.84 -18.56 9.68
CA PRO A 135 -0.27 -17.53 8.83
C PRO A 135 -0.77 -17.63 7.38
N LEU A 136 -1.11 -16.48 6.80
CA LEU A 136 -1.46 -16.38 5.38
C LEU A 136 -0.46 -15.45 4.68
N ARG A 137 0.26 -16.00 3.71
CA ARG A 137 1.24 -15.28 2.90
C ARG A 137 0.64 -14.89 1.55
N GLY A 138 1.03 -13.74 1.05
CA GLY A 138 0.61 -13.26 -0.26
C GLY A 138 1.25 -11.94 -0.64
N ASN A 139 0.63 -11.30 -1.61
CA ASN A 139 1.12 -10.12 -2.26
C ASN A 139 0.16 -8.95 -2.05
N ILE A 140 0.72 -7.75 -1.93
CA ILE A 140 -0.05 -6.51 -2.04
C ILE A 140 -0.09 -6.10 -3.50
N LEU A 141 -1.28 -5.97 -4.04
CA LEU A 141 -1.56 -5.55 -5.42
C LEU A 141 -2.15 -4.15 -5.40
N VAL A 142 -1.61 -3.27 -6.23
CA VAL A 142 -2.14 -1.92 -6.51
C VAL A 142 -2.50 -1.87 -8.00
N ASN A 143 -3.76 -1.61 -8.31
CA ASN A 143 -4.23 -1.40 -9.68
C ASN A 143 -4.62 0.08 -9.85
N VAL A 144 -4.09 0.72 -10.89
CA VAL A 144 -4.45 2.12 -11.26
C VAL A 144 -5.34 2.18 -12.49
N SER A 145 -5.60 1.03 -13.12
CA SER A 145 -6.56 0.82 -14.21
C SER A 145 -6.91 -0.68 -14.30
N GLN A 146 -7.81 -1.05 -15.22
CA GLN A 146 -8.20 -2.45 -15.46
C GLN A 146 -7.13 -3.26 -16.22
N SER A 147 -6.23 -2.61 -16.95
CA SER A 147 -5.17 -3.28 -17.72
C SER A 147 -3.97 -3.67 -16.84
N GLN A 148 -3.31 -4.78 -17.20
CA GLN A 148 -2.15 -5.32 -16.49
C GLN A 148 -0.92 -4.40 -16.50
N GLU A 149 -0.77 -3.55 -17.53
CA GLU A 149 0.30 -2.52 -17.63
C GLU A 149 0.24 -1.50 -16.47
N TYR A 150 -0.90 -1.42 -15.79
CA TYR A 150 -1.23 -0.46 -14.74
C TYR A 150 -1.35 -1.13 -13.36
N GLN A 151 -0.64 -2.24 -13.17
CA GLN A 151 -0.64 -2.99 -11.93
C GLN A 151 0.76 -3.05 -11.33
N ALA A 152 0.83 -2.93 -10.01
CA ALA A 152 2.05 -3.07 -9.24
C ALA A 152 1.83 -4.09 -8.12
N THR A 153 2.80 -4.97 -7.93
CA THR A 153 2.71 -6.05 -6.95
C THR A 153 3.93 -6.02 -6.04
N LEU A 154 3.71 -6.17 -4.73
CA LEU A 154 4.77 -6.36 -3.75
C LEU A 154 4.55 -7.70 -3.02
N PRO A 155 5.52 -8.62 -3.06
CA PRO A 155 5.35 -9.95 -2.47
C PRO A 155 5.65 -10.00 -0.97
N ASN A 156 5.36 -11.16 -0.36
CA ASN A 156 5.72 -11.54 1.01
C ASN A 156 5.03 -10.73 2.13
N PHE A 157 3.82 -10.21 1.88
CA PHE A 157 2.97 -9.71 2.95
C PHE A 157 2.42 -10.87 3.79
N LEU A 158 2.33 -10.68 5.10
CA LEU A 158 1.96 -11.75 6.04
C LEU A 158 0.80 -11.35 6.95
N PHE A 159 -0.30 -12.09 6.87
CA PHE A 159 -1.23 -12.15 7.99
C PHE A 159 -0.73 -13.17 9.02
N MET A 160 -0.72 -12.77 10.29
CA MET A 160 -0.26 -13.57 11.42
C MET A 160 -1.14 -13.34 12.63
N GLU A 161 -1.06 -14.24 13.61
CA GLU A 161 -1.71 -14.10 14.90
C GLU A 161 -0.67 -13.96 16.02
N PRO A 162 -0.79 -12.94 16.91
CA PRO A 162 0.05 -12.82 18.09
C PRO A 162 -0.27 -13.93 19.09
N GLN A 163 0.74 -14.52 19.71
CA GLN A 163 0.56 -15.52 20.76
C GLN A 163 1.08 -14.96 22.07
N LEU A 164 0.27 -15.01 23.12
CA LEU A 164 0.64 -14.60 24.46
C LEU A 164 0.94 -15.83 25.31
N ASP A 165 2.17 -15.92 25.81
CA ASP A 165 2.65 -17.08 26.56
C ASP A 165 2.73 -16.80 28.07
N TYR A 166 2.95 -15.53 28.44
CA TYR A 166 3.20 -15.16 29.82
C TYR A 166 2.72 -13.75 30.15
N LEU A 167 2.20 -13.62 31.37
CA LEU A 167 1.68 -12.39 31.94
C LEU A 167 2.09 -12.29 33.40
N PHE A 168 2.70 -11.17 33.80
CA PHE A 168 3.08 -10.91 35.19
C PHE A 168 3.06 -9.41 35.56
N PRO A 169 2.56 -9.03 36.74
CA PRO A 169 1.93 -9.90 37.74
C PRO A 169 0.53 -10.33 37.29
N LYS A 170 0.08 -11.51 37.76
CA LYS A 170 -1.25 -12.06 37.43
C LYS A 170 -2.39 -11.38 38.20
N MET A 171 -2.06 -10.59 39.22
CA MET A 171 -3.00 -9.90 40.09
C MET A 171 -2.46 -8.50 40.39
N GLY A 172 -3.36 -7.56 40.64
CA GLY A 172 -3.07 -6.19 41.04
C GLY A 172 -4.26 -5.57 41.77
N PRO A 173 -4.09 -4.40 42.40
CA PRO A 173 -5.17 -3.67 43.04
C PRO A 173 -6.27 -3.31 42.05
N TYR A 174 -7.52 -3.29 42.54
CA TYR A 174 -8.70 -2.92 41.75
C TYR A 174 -8.59 -1.53 41.12
N GLN A 175 -7.92 -0.59 41.80
CA GLN A 175 -7.68 0.76 41.32
C GLN A 175 -6.78 0.83 40.08
N GLY A 176 -6.10 -0.26 39.70
CA GLY A 176 -5.21 -0.32 38.55
C GLY A 176 -3.81 0.21 38.85
N GLY A 177 -3.14 0.78 37.83
CA GLY A 177 -1.77 1.29 37.96
C GLY A 177 -0.68 0.22 38.05
N THR A 178 -1.04 -1.05 37.91
CA THR A 178 -0.10 -2.17 37.93
C THR A 178 0.68 -2.23 36.62
N LEU A 179 2.01 -2.24 36.70
CA LEU A 179 2.85 -2.49 35.54
C LEU A 179 2.78 -3.99 35.20
N VAL A 180 2.17 -4.31 34.06
CA VAL A 180 2.06 -5.69 33.57
C VAL A 180 3.04 -5.94 32.44
N THR A 181 3.82 -7.01 32.58
CA THR A 181 4.71 -7.54 31.56
C THR A 181 3.99 -8.65 30.80
N LEU A 182 3.86 -8.47 29.50
CA LEU A 182 3.36 -9.46 28.55
C LEU A 182 4.53 -10.03 27.77
N ARG A 183 4.64 -11.36 27.68
CA ARG A 183 5.62 -12.04 26.82
C ARG A 183 4.91 -13.07 25.96
N GLY A 184 5.44 -13.25 24.76
CA GLY A 184 4.83 -14.07 23.75
C GLY A 184 5.56 -13.98 22.42
N SER A 185 4.97 -14.59 21.39
CA SER A 185 5.48 -14.54 20.03
C SER A 185 4.66 -13.59 19.16
N LYS A 186 5.33 -12.95 18.18
CA LYS A 186 4.68 -12.10 17.17
C LYS A 186 3.83 -10.94 17.74
N LEU A 187 4.07 -10.52 18.98
CA LEU A 187 3.39 -9.37 19.60
C LEU A 187 3.67 -8.03 18.90
N MET A 188 4.62 -8.03 17.95
CA MET A 188 5.02 -6.87 17.17
C MET A 188 4.38 -6.80 15.78
N ILE A 189 3.36 -7.62 15.48
CA ILE A 189 2.57 -7.50 14.24
C ILE A 189 1.95 -6.09 14.13
N GLY A 190 1.88 -5.58 12.91
CA GLY A 190 1.23 -4.32 12.61
C GLY A 190 1.96 -3.10 13.17
N ASN A 191 1.29 -1.95 13.09
CA ASN A 191 1.79 -0.67 13.61
C ASN A 191 1.02 -0.17 14.84
N ARG A 192 -0.16 -0.74 15.13
CA ARG A 192 -1.02 -0.38 16.26
C ARG A 192 -1.12 -1.55 17.25
N ARG A 193 -1.00 -1.26 18.54
CA ARG A 193 -1.09 -2.24 19.62
C ARG A 193 -2.01 -1.70 20.69
N GLU A 194 -3.00 -2.50 21.04
CA GLU A 194 -3.97 -2.20 22.09
C GLU A 194 -4.01 -3.39 23.04
N VAL A 195 -4.01 -3.10 24.33
CA VAL A 195 -4.11 -4.10 25.39
C VAL A 195 -5.27 -3.68 26.27
N SER A 196 -6.16 -4.60 26.58
CA SER A 196 -7.25 -4.39 27.53
C SER A 196 -7.35 -5.55 28.50
N PHE A 197 -7.81 -5.26 29.71
CA PHE A 197 -8.17 -6.26 30.71
C PHE A 197 -9.68 -6.14 30.95
N GLY A 198 -10.44 -7.09 30.39
CA GLY A 198 -11.88 -6.93 30.25
C GLY A 198 -12.22 -5.73 29.37
N SER A 199 -13.05 -4.82 29.87
CA SER A 199 -13.44 -3.58 29.18
C SER A 199 -12.49 -2.40 29.43
N PHE A 200 -11.42 -2.58 30.22
CA PHE A 200 -10.53 -1.49 30.61
C PHE A 200 -9.28 -1.45 29.71
N PRO A 201 -9.06 -0.38 28.92
CA PRO A 201 -7.86 -0.24 28.11
C PRO A 201 -6.63 0.03 29.00
N CYS A 202 -5.50 -0.57 28.63
CA CYS A 202 -4.21 -0.35 29.26
C CYS A 202 -3.29 0.49 28.37
N ARG A 203 -2.51 1.35 29.01
CA ARG A 203 -1.45 2.08 28.33
C ARG A 203 -0.28 1.15 28.05
N VAL A 204 0.00 0.92 26.78
CA VAL A 204 1.20 0.17 26.35
C VAL A 204 2.43 1.06 26.57
N ILE A 205 3.38 0.56 27.35
CA ILE A 205 4.67 1.21 27.62
C ILE A 205 5.74 0.37 26.91
N LYS A 206 6.55 1.01 26.07
CA LYS A 206 7.68 0.38 25.36
C LYS A 206 8.97 0.59 26.11
#